data_AF-A0A973I6I7-F1
#
_entry.id   AF-A0A973I6I7-F1
#
_cell.length_a   1.000
_cell.length_b   1.000
_cell.length_c   1.000
_cell.angle_alpha   90.00
_cell.angle_beta   90.00
_cell.angle_gamma   90.00
#
_symmetry.space_group_name_H-M   'P 1'
#
loop_
_entity.id
_entity.type
_entity.pdbx_description
1 polymer ?
#
loop_
_entity_poly.entity_id
_entity_poly.type
_entity_poly.pdbx_seq_one_letter_code
_entity_poly.pdbx_strand_id
1 'polypeptide(L)'
;KKVIDNLSKGVDDRGEIVTFYNPGEFELGCLRPCMHTHTFSLLGDTLYLTSYQRSCDVPLGLNFNQIQCFVLLALVAQITGHKPGKAYHKIANAHIYENQLELMRDVQLKREPFASPELKINPNIKSLEDIETWVTKDDFEVVGYQCHDAIKYPFSV
;
A
#
# COMPACT_ATOMS: atom_id res chain seq x y z
N LYS A 1 13.48 -3.96 -10.07
CA LYS A 1 13.95 -3.93 -11.47
C LYS A 1 13.20 -4.96 -12.32
N LYS A 2 13.43 -6.28 -12.20
CA LYS A 2 12.70 -7.34 -12.95
C LYS A 2 11.21 -7.08 -13.18
N VAL A 3 10.45 -6.82 -12.12
CA VAL A 3 8.99 -6.55 -12.21
C VAL A 3 8.68 -5.33 -13.08
N ILE A 4 9.39 -4.21 -12.86
CA ILE A 4 9.19 -2.99 -13.65
C ILE A 4 9.57 -3.24 -15.11
N ASP A 5 10.70 -3.90 -15.36
CA ASP A 5 11.21 -4.15 -16.72
C ASP A 5 10.26 -5.06 -17.53
N ASN A 6 9.66 -6.06 -16.88
CA ASN A 6 8.68 -6.94 -17.49
C ASN A 6 7.37 -6.19 -17.76
N LEU A 7 6.82 -5.52 -16.75
CA LEU A 7 5.55 -4.80 -16.88
C LEU A 7 5.64 -3.69 -17.94
N SER A 8 6.74 -2.93 -18.01
CA SER A 8 6.93 -1.90 -19.05
C SER A 8 6.97 -2.46 -20.48
N LYS A 9 7.24 -3.76 -20.65
CA LYS A 9 7.19 -4.47 -21.94
C LYS A 9 5.86 -5.17 -22.17
N GLY A 10 4.88 -5.00 -21.27
CA GLY A 10 3.60 -5.71 -21.30
C GLY A 10 3.72 -7.20 -20.97
N VAL A 11 4.81 -7.61 -20.30
CA VAL A 11 5.05 -9.01 -19.91
C VAL A 11 4.58 -9.22 -18.48
N ASP A 12 3.72 -10.22 -18.29
CA ASP A 12 3.39 -10.81 -16.99
C ASP A 12 3.69 -12.31 -17.07
N ASP A 13 4.82 -12.71 -16.48
CA ASP A 13 5.23 -14.12 -16.46
C ASP A 13 4.53 -14.94 -15.37
N ARG A 14 3.49 -14.37 -14.75
CA ARG A 14 2.77 -14.87 -13.56
C ARG A 14 3.64 -14.94 -12.30
N GLY A 15 4.84 -14.36 -12.38
CA GLY A 15 5.85 -14.28 -11.34
C GLY A 15 6.28 -12.84 -11.08
N GLU A 16 5.42 -11.84 -11.37
CA GLU A 16 5.66 -10.44 -11.02
C GLU A 16 5.47 -10.21 -9.51
N ILE A 17 6.35 -10.85 -8.74
CA ILE A 17 6.28 -10.95 -7.29
C ILE A 17 7.47 -10.21 -6.68
N VAL A 18 7.17 -9.30 -5.75
CA VAL A 18 8.14 -8.70 -4.85
C VAL A 18 7.88 -9.23 -3.46
N THR A 19 8.86 -9.91 -2.87
CA THR A 19 8.78 -10.41 -1.49
C THR A 19 10.01 -9.97 -0.72
N PHE A 20 9.78 -9.59 0.53
CA PHE A 20 10.83 -9.31 1.50
C PHE A 20 10.72 -10.26 2.70
N TYR A 21 9.94 -11.34 2.56
CA TYR A 21 9.91 -12.44 3.51
C TYR A 21 11.13 -13.35 3.31
N ASN A 22 12.22 -13.06 4.04
CA ASN A 22 13.45 -13.85 3.99
C ASN A 22 13.74 -14.55 5.34
N PRO A 23 13.31 -15.82 5.53
CA PRO A 23 13.50 -16.53 6.79
C PRO A 23 14.95 -16.65 7.25
N GLY A 24 15.92 -16.71 6.32
CA GLY A 24 17.34 -16.82 6.63
C GLY A 24 17.94 -15.56 7.26
N GLU A 25 17.23 -14.43 7.20
CA GLU A 25 17.71 -13.12 7.65
C GLU A 25 16.83 -12.51 8.74
N PHE A 26 15.87 -13.24 9.30
CA PHE A 26 14.93 -12.69 10.29
C PHE A 26 15.61 -12.12 11.53
N GLU A 27 16.73 -12.72 11.96
CA GLU A 27 17.48 -12.27 13.13
C GLU A 27 18.26 -10.97 12.89
N LEU A 28 18.39 -10.51 11.63
CA LEU A 28 19.05 -9.25 11.29
C LEU A 28 18.11 -8.04 11.41
N GLY A 29 16.80 -8.25 11.49
CA GLY A 29 15.80 -7.18 11.55
C GLY A 29 15.26 -6.94 12.96
N CYS A 30 14.81 -5.71 13.23
CA CYS A 30 14.12 -5.38 14.49
C CYS A 30 12.74 -6.06 14.60
N LEU A 31 12.13 -6.44 13.47
CA LEU A 31 10.85 -7.15 13.40
C LEU A 31 10.72 -7.87 12.06
N ARG A 32 10.00 -9.00 12.04
CA ARG A 32 9.62 -9.69 10.79
C ARG A 32 8.61 -8.85 9.99
N PRO A 33 8.66 -8.82 8.65
CA PRO A 33 7.73 -8.06 7.83
C PRO A 33 6.25 -8.40 8.11
N CYS A 34 5.41 -7.40 8.37
CA CYS A 34 3.97 -7.58 8.56
C CYS A 34 3.26 -7.79 7.22
N MET A 35 3.27 -6.77 6.35
CA MET A 35 3.06 -6.94 4.91
C MET A 35 4.36 -7.48 4.32
N HIS A 36 4.32 -8.48 3.44
CA HIS A 36 5.56 -9.19 3.07
C HIS A 36 5.67 -9.54 1.58
N THR A 37 4.56 -9.61 0.86
CA THR A 37 4.55 -10.01 -0.56
C THR A 37 3.57 -9.16 -1.34
N HIS A 38 4.03 -8.68 -2.49
CA HIS A 38 3.27 -7.97 -3.50
C HIS A 38 3.32 -8.76 -4.80
N THR A 39 2.17 -9.05 -5.39
CA THR A 39 2.04 -9.73 -6.68
C THR A 39 1.31 -8.82 -7.64
N PHE A 40 1.95 -8.47 -8.73
CA PHE A 40 1.34 -7.74 -9.83
C PHE A 40 0.71 -8.71 -10.83
N SER A 41 -0.37 -8.28 -11.47
CA SER A 41 -0.97 -9.01 -12.58
C SER A 41 -1.40 -8.04 -13.65
N LEU A 42 -1.07 -8.32 -14.91
CA LEU A 42 -1.40 -7.47 -16.05
C LEU A 42 -2.48 -8.13 -16.91
N LEU A 43 -3.62 -7.47 -17.08
CA LEU A 43 -4.69 -7.93 -17.96
C LEU A 43 -5.00 -6.84 -18.98
N GLY A 44 -4.62 -7.09 -20.24
CA GLY A 44 -4.67 -6.06 -21.28
C GLY A 44 -3.74 -4.91 -20.92
N ASP A 45 -4.31 -3.71 -20.77
CA ASP A 45 -3.60 -2.48 -20.37
C ASP A 45 -3.79 -2.14 -18.89
N THR A 46 -4.42 -3.02 -18.11
CA THR A 46 -4.80 -2.75 -16.72
C THR A 46 -3.96 -3.58 -15.75
N LEU A 47 -3.26 -2.90 -14.85
CA LEU A 47 -2.42 -3.48 -13.82
C LEU A 47 -3.21 -3.68 -12.52
N TYR A 48 -3.02 -4.83 -11.88
CA TYR A 48 -3.61 -5.18 -10.59
C TYR A 48 -2.48 -5.48 -9.60
N LEU A 49 -2.77 -5.30 -8.31
CA LEU A 49 -1.85 -5.61 -7.22
C LEU A 49 -2.56 -6.49 -6.19
N THR A 50 -1.88 -7.53 -5.70
CA THR A 50 -2.27 -8.28 -4.51
C THR A 50 -1.16 -8.20 -3.47
N SER A 51 -1.46 -7.65 -2.30
CA SER A 51 -0.53 -7.52 -1.18
C SER A 51 -0.93 -8.42 -0.02
N TYR A 52 -0.01 -9.24 0.47
CA TYR A 52 -0.21 -10.14 1.61
C TYR A 52 0.37 -9.57 2.90
N GLN A 53 -0.43 -9.60 3.95
CA GLN A 53 -0.07 -9.17 5.29
C GLN A 53 -0.43 -10.25 6.32
N ARG A 54 0.60 -10.76 7.00
CA ARG A 54 0.44 -11.82 8.01
C ARG A 54 -0.22 -11.33 9.31
N SER A 55 -0.05 -10.05 9.63
CA SER A 55 -0.42 -9.45 10.92
C SER A 55 -0.79 -7.99 10.72
N CYS A 56 -1.99 -7.59 11.12
CA CYS A 56 -2.52 -6.25 10.89
C CYS A 56 -3.22 -5.71 12.14
N ASP A 57 -2.56 -4.77 12.80
CA ASP A 57 -3.19 -3.83 13.75
C ASP A 57 -4.17 -2.96 12.93
N VAL A 58 -5.47 -3.15 13.16
CA VAL A 58 -6.53 -2.49 12.38
C VAL A 58 -6.61 -0.98 12.69
N PRO A 59 -6.61 -0.51 13.96
CA PRO A 59 -6.70 0.92 14.25
C PRO A 59 -5.49 1.74 13.79
N LEU A 60 -4.28 1.19 13.79
CA LEU A 60 -3.06 1.90 13.40
C LEU A 60 -2.51 1.40 12.06
N GLY A 61 -2.02 0.16 12.02
CA GLY A 61 -1.25 -0.37 10.88
C GLY A 61 -2.01 -0.38 9.56
N LEU A 62 -3.27 -0.83 9.58
CA LEU A 62 -4.10 -0.97 8.38
C LEU A 62 -4.23 0.34 7.61
N ASN A 63 -4.43 1.46 8.32
CA ASN A 63 -4.66 2.77 7.70
C ASN A 63 -3.46 3.21 6.85
N PHE A 64 -2.24 2.86 7.25
CA PHE A 64 -1.03 3.09 6.45
C PHE A 64 -0.85 2.04 5.36
N ASN A 65 -1.06 0.76 5.70
CA ASN A 65 -0.79 -0.34 4.77
C ASN A 65 -1.74 -0.38 3.56
N GLN A 66 -3.02 -0.04 3.74
CA GLN A 66 -3.98 0.00 2.64
C GLN A 66 -3.66 1.12 1.64
N ILE A 67 -3.26 2.30 2.15
CA ILE A 67 -2.88 3.45 1.33
C ILE A 67 -1.57 3.14 0.59
N GLN A 68 -0.60 2.51 1.26
CA GLN A 68 0.63 2.03 0.62
C GLN A 68 0.32 1.11 -0.57
N CYS A 69 -0.64 0.18 -0.46
CA CYS A 69 -1.00 -0.69 -1.57
C CYS A 69 -1.60 0.10 -2.75
N PHE A 70 -2.49 1.04 -2.48
CA PHE A 70 -3.10 1.88 -3.50
C PHE A 70 -2.05 2.75 -4.22
N VAL A 71 -1.19 3.43 -3.45
CA VAL A 71 -0.12 4.28 -3.98
C VAL A 71 0.89 3.45 -4.79
N LEU A 72 1.28 2.26 -4.30
CA LEU A 72 2.18 1.37 -5.01
C LEU A 72 1.60 0.94 -6.37
N LEU A 73 0.33 0.55 -6.41
CA LEU A 73 -0.33 0.18 -7.66
C LEU A 73 -0.37 1.37 -8.63
N ALA A 74 -0.80 2.54 -8.15
CA ALA A 74 -0.91 3.75 -8.97
C ALA A 74 0.46 4.16 -9.56
N LEU A 75 1.51 4.17 -8.74
CA LEU A 75 2.87 4.51 -9.18
C LEU A 75 3.42 3.52 -10.18
N VAL A 76 3.32 2.21 -9.88
CA VAL A 76 3.85 1.18 -10.79
C VAL A 76 3.10 1.21 -12.11
N ALA A 77 1.77 1.35 -12.09
CA ALA A 77 0.99 1.50 -13.31
C ALA A 77 1.46 2.70 -14.14
N GLN A 78 1.66 3.87 -13.51
CA GLN A 78 2.13 5.08 -14.20
C GLN A 78 3.50 4.89 -14.88
N ILE A 79 4.50 4.39 -14.15
CA ILE A 79 5.88 4.26 -14.68
C ILE A 79 6.04 3.09 -15.66
N THR A 80 5.06 2.18 -15.71
CA THR A 80 5.05 1.06 -16.67
C THR A 80 4.09 1.29 -17.85
N GLY A 81 3.38 2.43 -17.87
CA GLY A 81 2.49 2.82 -18.97
C GLY A 81 1.12 2.13 -18.95
N HIS A 82 0.67 1.63 -17.79
CA HIS A 82 -0.59 0.90 -17.62
C HIS A 82 -1.63 1.70 -16.84
N LYS A 83 -2.89 1.25 -16.92
CA LYS A 83 -3.99 1.76 -16.09
C LYS A 83 -4.01 1.04 -14.75
N PRO A 84 -4.13 1.74 -13.60
CA PRO A 84 -4.34 1.09 -12.33
C PRO A 84 -5.76 0.49 -12.27
N GLY A 85 -5.83 -0.81 -11.99
CA GLY A 85 -7.06 -1.53 -11.70
C GLY A 85 -7.33 -1.57 -10.21
N LYS A 86 -7.39 -2.77 -9.63
CA LYS A 86 -7.69 -2.98 -8.21
C LYS A 86 -6.46 -3.42 -7.42
N ALA A 87 -6.28 -2.81 -6.24
CA ALA A 87 -5.38 -3.30 -5.21
C ALA A 87 -6.15 -4.22 -4.23
N TYR A 88 -5.72 -5.47 -4.11
CA TYR A 88 -6.25 -6.45 -3.17
C TYR A 88 -5.33 -6.55 -1.96
N HIS A 89 -5.83 -6.22 -0.77
CA HIS A 89 -5.09 -6.38 0.48
C HIS A 89 -5.58 -7.64 1.20
N LYS A 90 -4.73 -8.66 1.25
CA LYS A 90 -4.98 -9.94 1.90
C LYS A 90 -4.39 -9.92 3.30
N ILE A 91 -5.24 -9.99 4.31
CA ILE A 91 -4.84 -9.96 5.72
C ILE A 91 -5.11 -11.32 6.34
N ALA A 92 -4.09 -11.95 6.92
CA ALA A 92 -4.23 -13.25 7.58
C ALA A 92 -4.75 -13.11 9.02
N ASN A 93 -4.06 -12.33 9.85
CA ASN A 93 -4.49 -12.00 11.20
C ASN A 93 -4.82 -10.50 11.28
N ALA A 94 -6.11 -10.18 11.27
CA ALA A 94 -6.63 -8.84 11.54
C ALA A 94 -7.04 -8.77 13.01
N HIS A 95 -6.49 -7.80 13.75
CA HIS A 95 -6.74 -7.67 15.19
C HIS A 95 -6.82 -6.21 15.62
N ILE A 96 -7.42 -6.02 16.80
CA ILE A 96 -7.48 -4.77 17.54
C ILE A 96 -6.87 -5.06 18.91
N TYR A 97 -5.92 -4.24 19.37
CA TYR A 97 -5.40 -4.38 20.73
C TYR A 97 -6.44 -3.93 21.76
N GLU A 98 -6.44 -4.54 22.95
CA GLU A 98 -7.44 -4.26 23.99
C GLU A 98 -7.49 -2.78 24.38
N ASN A 99 -6.32 -2.13 24.49
CA ASN A 99 -6.19 -0.71 24.80
C ASN A 99 -6.65 0.23 23.65
N GLN A 100 -6.94 -0.30 22.46
CA GLN A 100 -7.49 0.44 21.32
C GLN A 100 -9.00 0.21 21.14
N LEU A 101 -9.56 -0.80 21.83
CA LEU A 101 -10.91 -1.30 21.54
C LEU A 101 -12.01 -0.27 21.80
N GLU A 102 -11.95 0.44 22.92
CA GLU A 102 -12.97 1.45 23.28
C GLU A 102 -12.98 2.60 22.26
N LEU A 103 -11.82 3.15 21.92
CA LEU A 103 -11.70 4.19 20.90
C LEU A 103 -12.23 3.74 19.54
N MET A 104 -11.94 2.49 19.14
CA MET A 104 -12.42 1.96 17.88
C MET A 104 -13.96 1.79 17.89
N ARG A 105 -14.50 1.12 18.92
CA ARG A 105 -15.93 0.78 19.03
C ARG A 105 -16.82 2.01 19.23
N ASP A 106 -16.40 2.90 20.12
CA ASP A 106 -17.27 3.95 20.65
C ASP A 106 -17.04 5.31 19.96
N VAL A 107 -15.91 5.50 19.26
CA VAL A 107 -15.59 6.73 18.54
C VAL A 107 -15.48 6.49 17.03
N GLN A 108 -14.52 5.67 16.57
CA GLN A 108 -14.26 5.54 15.13
C GLN A 108 -15.43 4.89 14.38
N LEU A 109 -16.02 3.82 14.91
CA LEU A 109 -17.16 3.13 14.29
C LEU A 109 -18.49 3.90 14.40
N LYS A 110 -18.50 5.05 15.07
CA LYS A 110 -19.67 5.94 15.16
C LYS A 110 -19.61 7.11 14.17
N ARG A 111 -18.51 7.25 13.43
CA ARG A 111 -18.32 8.31 12.44
C ARG A 111 -18.91 7.90 11.10
N GLU A 112 -19.67 8.81 10.50
CA GLU A 112 -20.10 8.66 9.11
C GLU A 112 -18.93 8.97 8.15
N PRO A 113 -18.60 8.08 7.20
CA PRO A 113 -17.51 8.33 6.25
C PRO A 113 -17.79 9.53 5.34
N PHE A 114 -16.77 10.35 5.10
CA PHE A 114 -16.80 11.35 4.03
C PHE A 114 -16.54 10.70 2.66
N ALA A 115 -16.72 11.49 1.60
CA ALA A 115 -16.33 11.08 0.25
C ALA A 115 -14.82 10.76 0.19
N SER A 116 -14.45 9.76 -0.60
CA SER A 116 -13.04 9.39 -0.77
C SER A 116 -12.25 10.52 -1.45
N PRO A 117 -11.01 10.79 -1.00
CA PRO A 117 -10.12 11.73 -1.69
C PRO A 117 -9.60 11.14 -3.00
N GLU A 118 -8.98 11.99 -3.82
CA GLU A 118 -8.24 11.60 -5.00
C GLU A 118 -6.73 11.79 -4.78
N LEU A 119 -5.92 10.83 -5.22
CA LEU A 119 -4.47 10.98 -5.29
C LEU A 119 -4.08 11.43 -6.69
N LYS A 120 -3.35 12.54 -6.79
CA LYS A 120 -2.67 12.96 -8.00
C LYS A 120 -1.18 12.72 -7.86
N ILE A 121 -0.60 12.13 -8.90
CA ILE A 121 0.83 11.85 -9.02
C ILE A 121 1.36 12.77 -10.13
N ASN A 122 2.51 13.41 -9.91
CA ASN A 122 3.17 14.22 -10.92
C ASN A 122 3.31 13.41 -12.23
N PRO A 123 2.73 13.86 -13.35
CA PRO A 123 2.74 13.12 -14.59
C PRO A 123 4.15 12.98 -15.19
N ASN A 124 5.13 13.77 -14.74
CA ASN A 124 6.52 13.68 -15.20
C ASN A 124 7.29 12.50 -14.60
N ILE A 125 6.75 11.81 -13.60
CA ILE A 125 7.33 10.57 -13.07
C ILE A 125 7.05 9.45 -14.08
N LYS A 126 8.08 9.00 -14.81
CA LYS A 126 7.94 8.05 -15.93
C LYS A 126 8.70 6.75 -15.73
N SER A 127 9.58 6.68 -14.75
CA SER A 127 10.48 5.54 -14.57
C SER A 127 10.77 5.24 -13.10
N LEU A 128 11.36 4.07 -12.85
CA LEU A 128 11.90 3.73 -11.54
C LEU A 128 13.08 4.65 -11.17
N GLU A 129 13.88 5.06 -12.15
CA GLU A 129 15.00 5.97 -11.92
C GLU A 129 14.52 7.34 -11.43
N ASP A 130 13.40 7.86 -11.97
CA ASP A 130 12.81 9.11 -11.49
C ASP A 130 12.49 9.03 -9.99
N ILE A 131 11.84 7.94 -9.58
CA ILE A 131 11.47 7.66 -8.19
C ILE A 131 12.71 7.58 -7.29
N GLU A 132 13.79 6.96 -7.78
CA GLU A 132 15.03 6.77 -7.02
C GLU A 132 15.93 8.02 -6.95
N THR A 133 15.68 9.04 -7.79
CA THR A 133 16.62 10.16 -7.97
C THR A 133 16.07 11.53 -7.57
N TRP A 134 14.98 11.98 -8.19
CA TRP A 134 14.52 13.37 -8.04
C TRP A 134 13.12 13.50 -7.43
N VAL A 135 12.31 12.44 -7.46
CA VAL A 135 10.95 12.47 -6.92
C VAL A 135 10.97 12.77 -5.43
N THR A 136 10.09 13.67 -5.02
CA THR A 136 9.90 14.07 -3.63
C THR A 136 8.45 13.92 -3.21
N LYS A 137 8.14 14.19 -1.93
CA LYS A 137 6.75 14.21 -1.44
C LYS A 137 5.90 15.29 -2.10
N ASP A 138 6.50 16.35 -2.61
CA ASP A 138 5.78 17.48 -3.22
C ASP A 138 5.24 17.12 -4.62
N ASP A 139 5.68 15.99 -5.18
CA ASP A 139 5.19 15.44 -6.45
C ASP A 139 3.88 14.65 -6.31
N PHE A 140 3.30 14.64 -5.11
CA PHE A 140 2.06 13.95 -4.77
C PHE A 140 1.09 14.91 -4.12
N GLU A 141 -0.16 14.90 -4.59
CA GLU A 141 -1.22 15.74 -4.05
C GLU A 141 -2.43 14.86 -3.68
N VAL A 142 -3.00 15.09 -2.49
CA VAL A 142 -4.25 14.46 -2.08
C VAL A 142 -5.35 15.51 -2.12
N VAL A 143 -6.26 15.38 -3.08
CA VAL A 143 -7.31 16.35 -3.37
C VAL A 143 -8.62 15.91 -2.74
N GLY A 144 -9.35 16.87 -2.15
CA GLY A 144 -10.66 16.61 -1.56
C GLY A 144 -10.63 15.80 -0.27
N TYR A 145 -9.47 15.71 0.41
CA TYR A 145 -9.38 15.01 1.68
C TYR A 145 -10.13 15.75 2.78
N GLN A 146 -11.17 15.07 3.30
CA GLN A 146 -11.91 15.47 4.48
C GLN A 146 -11.70 14.41 5.55
N CYS A 147 -11.48 14.84 6.78
CA CYS A 147 -11.30 13.94 7.91
C CYS A 147 -12.08 14.45 9.13
N HIS A 148 -12.47 13.50 9.98
CA HIS A 148 -12.90 13.78 11.35
C HIS A 148 -11.67 14.08 12.21
N ASP A 149 -11.89 14.58 13.43
CA ASP A 149 -10.82 14.84 14.39
C ASP A 149 -9.95 13.59 14.61
N ALA A 150 -8.64 13.80 14.76
CA ALA A 150 -7.70 12.71 14.95
C ALA A 150 -7.99 11.91 16.24
N ILE A 151 -7.90 10.59 16.16
CA ILE A 151 -7.94 9.71 17.32
C ILE A 151 -6.51 9.29 17.65
N LYS A 152 -6.08 9.52 18.89
CA LYS A 152 -4.77 9.09 19.37
C LYS A 152 -4.85 7.68 19.95
N TYR A 153 -4.74 6.67 19.09
CA TYR A 153 -4.63 5.29 19.53
C TYR A 153 -3.30 5.03 20.27
N PRO A 154 -3.30 4.25 21.36
CA PRO A 154 -2.07 3.78 21.97
C PRO A 154 -1.33 2.80 21.03
N PHE A 155 -0.01 2.93 21.00
CA PHE A 155 0.86 1.97 20.33
C PHE A 155 1.25 0.87 21.31
N SER A 156 1.10 -0.39 20.89
CA SER A 156 1.49 -1.56 21.68
C SER A 156 2.86 -2.03 21.20
N VAL A 157 3.83 -2.10 22.11
CA VAL A 157 5.19 -2.61 21.88
C VAL A 157 5.20 -4.13 22.00
#